data_AF-A0A1Y1K9L8-F1
#
_entry.id   AF-A0A1Y1K9L8-F1
#
_cell.length_a   1.000
_cell.length_b   1.000
_cell.length_c   1.000
_cell.angle_alpha   90.00
_cell.angle_beta   90.00
_cell.angle_gamma   90.00
#
_symmetry.space_group_name_H-M   'P 1'
#
loop_
_entity.id
_entity.type
_entity.pdbx_description
1 polymer ?
#
loop_
_entity_poly.entity_id
_entity_poly.type
_entity_poly.pdbx_seq_one_letter_code
_entity_poly.pdbx_strand_id
1 'polypeptide(L)'
;PGCAFVHVGDSLRFASGMKFQSCIHRVVPFDPTEHRYSIAYFLRAEDDTMFVDSEGRAITAGQWHDEKFKAFTDPELWQAMAPKSMILGGMKEDGEDEPIAARLADAGAQAAVSAKA
;
A
#
# COMPACT_ATOMS: atom_id res chain seq x y z
N PRO A 1 14.92 3.54 -21.83
CA PRO A 1 14.57 2.26 -22.48
C PRO A 1 15.59 1.18 -22.11
N GLY A 2 15.19 -0.10 -22.07
CA GLY A 2 16.10 -1.19 -21.66
C GLY A 2 16.33 -1.30 -20.14
N CYS A 3 15.41 -0.77 -19.33
CA CYS A 3 15.42 -0.90 -17.88
C CYS A 3 14.05 -1.34 -17.37
N ALA A 4 14.02 -1.89 -16.16
CA ALA A 4 12.80 -2.23 -15.44
C ALA A 4 12.85 -1.61 -14.03
N PHE A 5 11.68 -1.24 -13.51
CA PHE A 5 11.54 -0.90 -12.10
C PHE A 5 11.35 -2.19 -11.30
N VAL A 6 12.13 -2.36 -10.24
CA VAL A 6 12.07 -3.52 -9.36
C VAL A 6 11.60 -3.05 -8.00
N HIS A 7 10.40 -3.47 -7.62
CA HIS A 7 9.79 -3.10 -6.34
C HIS A 7 9.92 -4.26 -5.34
N VAL A 8 10.02 -3.90 -4.06
CA VAL A 8 9.92 -4.86 -2.95
C VAL A 8 8.44 -5.15 -2.70
N GLY A 9 8.08 -6.42 -2.68
CA GLY A 9 6.75 -6.90 -2.27
C GLY A 9 6.71 -7.34 -0.80
N ASP A 10 5.51 -7.58 -0.28
CA ASP A 10 5.28 -7.93 1.13
C ASP A 10 6.00 -9.21 1.57
N SER A 11 6.01 -10.24 0.72
CA SER A 11 6.70 -11.50 1.05
C SER A 11 8.19 -11.27 1.30
N LEU A 12 8.84 -10.39 0.52
CA LEU A 12 10.25 -10.06 0.72
C LEU A 12 10.45 -9.20 1.98
N ARG A 13 9.52 -8.29 2.28
CA ARG A 13 9.49 -7.57 3.56
C ARG A 13 9.45 -8.57 4.72
N PHE A 14 8.53 -9.53 4.71
CA PHE A 14 8.38 -10.51 5.79
C PHE A 14 9.61 -11.42 5.89
N ALA A 15 10.07 -11.97 4.77
CA ALA A 15 11.26 -12.84 4.71
C ALA A 15 12.53 -12.13 5.20
N SER A 16 12.63 -10.81 5.01
CA SER A 16 13.76 -10.02 5.50
C SER A 16 13.72 -9.70 7.00
N GLY A 17 12.67 -10.14 7.71
CA GLY A 17 12.42 -9.74 9.11
C GLY A 17 12.08 -8.25 9.21
N MET A 18 11.26 -7.74 8.28
CA MET A 18 10.81 -6.34 8.21
C MET A 18 11.92 -5.31 7.91
N LYS A 19 13.07 -5.75 7.40
CA LYS A 19 14.17 -4.84 7.03
C LYS A 19 13.86 -4.06 5.75
N PHE A 20 13.32 -4.75 4.75
CA PHE A 20 12.87 -4.10 3.52
C PHE A 20 11.44 -3.60 3.65
N GLN A 21 11.16 -2.44 3.06
CA GLN A 21 9.82 -1.86 3.02
C GLN A 21 9.15 -2.22 1.71
N SER A 22 7.91 -2.72 1.75
CA SER A 22 7.17 -2.97 0.51
C SER A 22 6.70 -1.66 -0.10
N CYS A 23 6.75 -1.57 -1.43
CA CYS A 23 6.49 -0.32 -2.14
C CYS A 23 4.99 -0.13 -2.38
N ILE A 24 4.40 0.91 -1.79
CA ILE A 24 3.08 1.42 -2.18
C ILE A 24 3.26 2.25 -3.45
N HIS A 25 2.47 1.97 -4.48
CA HIS A 25 2.53 2.68 -5.76
C HIS A 25 1.13 2.82 -6.35
N ARG A 26 0.89 3.96 -7.00
CA ARG A 26 -0.38 4.27 -7.68
C ARG A 26 -0.14 4.70 -9.12
N VAL A 27 -1.13 4.47 -9.97
CA VAL A 27 -1.14 4.99 -11.34
C VAL A 27 -2.05 6.21 -11.39
N VAL A 28 -1.47 7.36 -11.76
CA VAL A 28 -2.23 8.59 -12.01
C VAL A 28 -2.31 8.80 -13.52
N PRO A 29 -3.52 8.94 -14.11
CA PRO A 29 -3.66 9.31 -15.51
C PRO A 29 -2.99 10.67 -15.76
N PHE A 30 -2.11 10.75 -16.75
CA PHE A 30 -1.40 11.98 -17.09
C PHE A 30 -2.12 12.74 -18.22
N ASP A 31 -2.37 12.05 -19.34
CA ASP A 31 -3.16 12.55 -20.46
C ASP A 31 -4.35 11.61 -20.71
N PRO A 32 -5.61 12.08 -20.57
CA PRO A 32 -6.80 11.25 -20.76
C PRO A 32 -7.05 10.88 -22.24
N THR A 33 -6.33 11.48 -23.19
CA THR A 33 -6.46 11.21 -24.63
C THR A 33 -5.52 10.11 -25.12
N GLU A 34 -4.56 9.68 -24.29
CA GLU A 34 -3.56 8.68 -24.66
C GLU A 34 -3.74 7.36 -23.89
N HIS A 35 -3.43 6.25 -24.57
CA HIS A 35 -3.35 4.94 -23.92
C HIS A 35 -1.94 4.68 -23.41
N ARG A 36 -1.83 4.23 -22.16
CA ARG A 36 -0.58 3.77 -21.56
C ARG A 36 -0.62 2.27 -21.31
N TYR A 37 0.38 1.57 -21.83
CA TYR A 37 0.56 0.13 -21.60
C TYR A 37 1.72 -0.12 -20.64
N SER A 38 1.53 -1.04 -19.70
CA SER A 38 2.56 -1.48 -18.76
C SER A 38 2.33 -2.94 -18.38
N ILE A 39 3.40 -3.65 -18.02
CA ILE A 39 3.33 -5.01 -17.50
C ILE A 39 3.90 -4.98 -16.08
N ALA A 40 3.15 -5.54 -15.13
CA ALA A 40 3.65 -5.87 -13.81
C ALA A 40 3.92 -7.36 -13.74
N TYR A 41 5.11 -7.74 -13.30
CA TYR A 41 5.49 -9.14 -13.07
C TYR A 41 5.75 -9.34 -11.57
N PHE A 42 5.13 -10.37 -11.00
CA PHE A 42 5.27 -10.71 -9.59
C PHE A 42 6.05 -12.02 -9.45
N LEU A 43 7.29 -11.93 -8.94
CA LEU A 43 8.01 -13.09 -8.45
C LEU A 43 7.48 -13.45 -7.06
N ARG A 44 6.89 -14.64 -6.92
CA ARG A 44 6.28 -15.10 -5.66
C ARG A 44 7.10 -16.23 -5.04
N ALA A 45 7.02 -16.35 -3.71
CA ALA A 45 7.44 -17.56 -3.02
C ALA A 45 6.48 -18.71 -3.31
N GLU A 46 6.92 -19.95 -3.07
CA GLU A 46 6.05 -21.13 -3.12
C GLU A 46 4.91 -21.00 -2.10
N ASP A 47 3.72 -21.47 -2.44
CA ASP A 47 2.50 -21.18 -1.67
C ASP A 47 2.56 -21.69 -0.21
N ASP A 48 3.33 -22.75 0.07
CA ASP A 48 3.53 -23.34 1.40
C ASP A 48 4.65 -22.67 2.21
N THR A 49 5.36 -21.69 1.63
CA THR A 49 6.42 -20.95 2.34
C THR A 49 5.83 -20.18 3.52
N MET A 50 6.37 -20.40 4.71
CA MET A 50 5.91 -19.74 5.95
C MET A 50 6.59 -18.38 6.18
N PHE A 51 5.80 -17.40 6.59
CA PHE A 51 6.26 -16.07 7.02
C PHE A 51 5.63 -15.67 8.36
N VAL A 52 6.24 -14.68 9.01
CA VAL A 52 5.59 -13.89 10.05
C VAL A 52 5.20 -12.55 9.43
N ASP A 53 3.90 -12.27 9.36
CA ASP A 53 3.40 -11.03 8.78
C ASP A 53 3.62 -9.82 9.72
N SER A 54 3.18 -8.63 9.28
CA SER A 54 3.35 -7.40 10.06
C SER A 54 2.50 -7.34 11.33
N GLU A 55 1.54 -8.25 11.51
CA GLU A 55 0.73 -8.39 12.72
C GLU A 55 1.26 -9.48 13.65
N GLY A 56 2.34 -10.17 13.28
CA GLY A 56 2.92 -11.27 14.04
C GLY A 56 2.23 -12.62 13.80
N ARG A 57 1.36 -12.73 12.78
CA ARG A 57 0.70 -13.99 12.43
C ARG A 57 1.68 -14.88 11.66
N ALA A 58 1.76 -16.15 12.02
CA ALA A 58 2.42 -17.16 11.21
C ALA A 58 1.48 -17.57 10.07
N ILE A 59 1.86 -17.27 8.82
CA ILE A 59 1.00 -17.41 7.65
C ILE A 59 1.79 -17.99 6.47
N THR A 60 1.15 -18.75 5.60
CA THR A 60 1.77 -19.20 4.35
C THR A 60 1.73 -18.09 3.29
N ALA A 61 2.63 -18.17 2.31
CA ALA A 61 2.65 -17.26 1.16
C ALA A 61 1.31 -17.27 0.40
N GLY A 62 0.75 -18.46 0.19
CA GLY A 62 -0.53 -18.65 -0.47
C GLY A 62 -1.69 -18.03 0.31
N GLN A 63 -1.75 -18.26 1.62
CA GLN A 63 -2.80 -17.69 2.46
C GLN A 63 -2.72 -16.15 2.47
N TRP A 64 -1.53 -15.57 2.61
CA TRP A 64 -1.36 -14.12 2.53
C TRP A 64 -1.80 -13.57 1.16
N HIS A 65 -1.41 -14.23 0.08
CA HIS A 65 -1.80 -13.86 -1.28
C HIS A 65 -3.32 -13.85 -1.43
N ASP A 66 -4.01 -14.90 -1.00
CA ASP A 66 -5.45 -15.05 -1.19
C ASP A 66 -6.23 -14.05 -0.33
N GLU A 67 -5.83 -13.84 0.93
CA GLU A 67 -6.40 -12.81 1.80
C GLU A 67 -6.24 -11.41 1.17
N LYS A 68 -5.04 -11.10 0.67
CA LYS A 68 -4.74 -9.82 0.04
C LYS A 68 -5.51 -9.64 -1.26
N PHE A 69 -5.51 -10.65 -2.14
CA PHE A 69 -6.21 -10.61 -3.42
C PHE A 69 -7.72 -10.41 -3.21
N LYS A 70 -8.31 -11.17 -2.28
CA LYS A 70 -9.70 -11.00 -1.89
C LYS A 70 -9.99 -9.55 -1.48
N ALA A 71 -9.16 -8.98 -0.61
CA ALA A 71 -9.31 -7.60 -0.14
C ALA A 71 -9.28 -6.55 -1.27
N PHE A 72 -8.57 -6.78 -2.38
CA PHE A 72 -8.59 -5.89 -3.56
C PHE A 72 -9.76 -6.12 -4.52
N THR A 73 -10.31 -7.33 -4.54
CA THR A 73 -11.42 -7.70 -5.45
C THR A 73 -12.80 -7.53 -4.82
N ASP A 74 -12.88 -7.37 -3.50
CA ASP A 74 -14.13 -7.18 -2.77
C ASP A 74 -14.82 -5.86 -3.16
N PRO A 75 -16.16 -5.73 -2.97
CA PRO A 75 -16.85 -4.44 -3.10
C PRO A 75 -16.31 -3.36 -2.15
N GLU A 76 -16.42 -2.10 -2.53
CA GLU A 76 -15.89 -0.92 -1.80
C GLU A 76 -16.15 -0.94 -0.29
N LEU A 77 -17.38 -1.27 0.12
CA LEU A 77 -17.76 -1.36 1.54
C LEU A 77 -16.86 -2.34 2.32
N TRP A 78 -16.54 -3.48 1.72
CA TRP A 78 -15.72 -4.52 2.35
C TRP A 78 -14.23 -4.22 2.24
N GLN A 79 -13.79 -3.57 1.16
CA GLN A 79 -12.42 -3.07 1.04
C GLN A 79 -12.11 -2.07 2.17
N ALA A 80 -13.03 -1.15 2.46
CA ALA A 80 -12.89 -0.17 3.54
C ALA A 80 -12.79 -0.81 4.94
N MET A 81 -13.33 -2.02 5.11
CA MET A 81 -13.26 -2.78 6.35
C MET A 81 -12.04 -3.72 6.43
N ALA A 82 -11.27 -3.86 5.35
CA ALA A 82 -10.09 -4.72 5.33
C ALA A 82 -9.01 -4.18 6.30
N PRO A 83 -8.21 -5.06 6.91
CA PRO A 83 -7.09 -4.63 7.74
C PRO A 83 -6.14 -3.70 6.95
N LYS A 84 -5.85 -2.51 7.47
CA LYS A 84 -4.94 -1.56 6.80
C LYS A 84 -3.53 -2.15 6.57
N SER A 85 -3.09 -2.98 7.51
CA SER A 85 -1.89 -3.81 7.40
C SER A 85 -1.88 -4.71 6.16
N MET A 86 -3.03 -5.20 5.69
CA MET A 86 -3.15 -6.03 4.50
C MET A 86 -3.00 -5.19 3.22
N ILE A 87 -3.73 -4.08 3.15
CA ILE A 87 -3.76 -3.20 1.97
C ILE A 87 -2.41 -2.52 1.75
N LEU A 88 -1.79 -2.07 2.84
CA LEU A 88 -0.51 -1.35 2.83
C LEU A 88 0.70 -2.25 3.08
N GLY A 89 0.49 -3.57 3.12
CA GLY A 89 1.57 -4.54 3.35
C GLY A 89 2.29 -4.36 4.70
N GLY A 90 1.61 -3.78 5.69
CA GLY A 90 2.09 -3.48 7.03
C GLY A 90 2.67 -2.08 7.22
N MET A 91 2.59 -1.22 6.21
CA MET A 91 3.03 0.19 6.30
C MET A 91 1.98 1.05 7.01
N LYS A 92 2.45 2.10 7.68
CA LYS A 92 1.55 3.14 8.23
C LYS A 92 1.31 4.20 7.17
N GLU A 93 0.13 4.79 7.18
CA GLU A 93 -0.17 5.98 6.38
C GLU A 93 0.52 7.17 7.04
N ASP A 94 1.46 7.83 6.34
CA ASP A 94 2.18 9.00 6.86
C ASP A 94 1.36 10.30 6.74
N GLY A 95 0.03 10.20 6.61
CA GLY A 95 -0.88 11.35 6.52
C GLY A 95 -0.69 12.21 5.26
N GLU A 96 0.07 11.73 4.26
CA GLU A 96 0.39 12.54 3.09
C GLU A 96 -0.69 12.63 2.01
N ASP A 97 -1.65 11.71 2.04
CA ASP A 97 -2.76 11.63 1.09
C ASP A 97 -4.02 12.42 1.54
N GLU A 98 -3.90 13.26 2.58
CA GLU A 98 -4.93 14.27 2.85
C GLU A 98 -5.09 15.16 1.59
N PRO A 99 -6.31 15.31 1.03
CA PRO A 99 -6.50 16.17 -0.12
C PRO A 99 -5.96 17.56 0.21
N ILE A 100 -5.30 18.22 -0.74
CA ILE A 100 -4.66 19.54 -0.53
C ILE A 100 -5.63 20.53 0.14
N ALA A 101 -6.93 20.43 -0.16
CA ALA A 101 -7.98 21.20 0.50
C ALA A 101 -8.08 20.98 2.02
N ALA A 102 -7.93 19.75 2.52
CA ALA A 102 -7.95 19.42 3.95
C ALA A 102 -6.70 19.94 4.66
N ARG A 103 -5.52 19.82 4.04
CA ARG A 103 -4.26 20.39 4.55
C ARG A 103 -4.29 21.92 4.66
N LEU A 104 -4.92 22.60 3.70
CA LEU A 104 -5.11 24.05 3.73
C LEU A 104 -6.13 24.48 4.80
N ALA A 105 -7.16 23.68 5.06
CA ALA A 105 -8.13 23.94 6.12
C ALA A 105 -7.49 23.83 7.52
N ASP A 106 -6.68 22.81 7.75
CA ASP A 106 -5.96 22.61 9.02
C ASP A 106 -4.90 23.69 9.28
N ALA A 107 -4.17 24.11 8.24
CA ALA A 107 -3.22 25.22 8.34
C ALA A 107 -3.95 26.55 8.69
N GLY A 108 -5.13 26.78 8.09
CA GLY A 108 -5.97 27.93 8.42
C GLY A 108 -6.52 27.90 9.85
N ALA A 109 -6.92 26.71 10.33
CA ALA A 109 -7.41 26.52 11.69
C ALA A 109 -6.29 26.74 12.73
N GLN A 110 -5.09 26.21 12.51
CA GLN A 110 -3.94 26.39 13.40
C GLN A 110 -3.48 27.87 13.47
N ALA A 111 -3.50 28.58 12.34
CA ALA A 111 -3.20 30.02 12.32
C ALA A 111 -4.23 30.85 13.11
N ALA A 112 -5.51 30.48 13.04
CA ALA A 112 -6.58 31.15 13.79
C ALA A 112 -6.51 30.91 15.31
N VAL A 113 -6.00 29.74 15.73
CA VAL A 113 -5.77 29.43 17.16
C VAL A 113 -4.57 30.20 17.71
N SER A 114 -3.49 30.32 16.93
CA SER A 114 -2.29 31.07 17.36
C SER A 114 -2.47 32.59 17.39
N ALA A 115 -3.47 33.14 16.67
CA ALA A 115 -3.79 34.56 16.67
C ALA A 115 -4.72 34.99 17.83
N LYS A 116 -5.20 34.05 18.65
CA LYS A 116 -6.05 34.31 19.83
C LYS A 116 -5.33 34.14 21.18
N ALA A 117 -4.00 34.09 21.18
CA ALA A 117 -3.16 34.07 22.38
C ALA A 117 -2.45 35.41 22.59
#